data_AF-A0A818I781-F1
#
_entry.id   AF-A0A818I781-F1
#
_cell.length_a   1.000
_cell.length_b   1.000
_cell.length_c   1.000
_cell.angle_alpha   90.00
_cell.angle_beta   90.00
_cell.angle_gamma   90.00
#
_symmetry.space_group_name_H-M   'P 1'
#
loop_
_entity.id
_entity.type
_entity.pdbx_description
1 polymer ?
#
loop_
_entity_poly.entity_id
_entity_poly.type
_entity_poly.pdbx_seq_one_letter_code
_entity_poly.pdbx_strand_id
1 'polypeptide(L)'
;MFAPAYCCIVKANPSLNVRNAASATARIVGSLYQGTTVSCLQKQNNFCRVGTNKWALAKYINCATGKSNGFDNKPPASDYTRKIWRGVTLNQRTIEMIKRAEVYMVEMGKPDFQFSFSQGSYSSRVPGSANTHDGGGAVDIRTSVVNNNKQVVDTMVVAMRKAGFAAWSRGRVADTFQNNKHIHAIAIGDVRASAAAKNQVASFKRGRNGLKGDGPDPDAYLGRATPTWAKRLLG
;
A
#
# COMPACT_ATOMS: atom_id res chain seq x y z
N MET A 1 -9.68 -21.81 -19.87
CA MET A 1 -8.79 -20.65 -20.10
C MET A 1 -8.52 -20.00 -18.74
N PHE A 2 -7.26 -19.93 -18.29
CA PHE A 2 -6.92 -19.39 -16.95
C PHE A 2 -6.83 -17.86 -17.03
N ALA A 3 -7.67 -17.15 -16.29
CA ALA A 3 -7.51 -15.71 -16.11
C ALA A 3 -6.38 -15.47 -15.09
N PRO A 4 -5.30 -14.76 -15.45
CA PRO A 4 -4.22 -14.47 -14.52
C PRO A 4 -4.74 -13.65 -13.34
N ALA A 5 -4.39 -14.06 -12.13
CA ALA A 5 -4.74 -13.37 -10.90
C ALA A 5 -3.54 -12.53 -10.46
N TYR A 6 -3.65 -11.22 -10.60
CA TYR A 6 -2.50 -10.32 -10.46
C TYR A 6 -2.22 -9.84 -9.03
N CYS A 7 -3.01 -10.33 -8.07
CA CYS A 7 -3.13 -9.74 -6.75
C CYS A 7 -3.20 -10.82 -5.68
N CYS A 8 -2.10 -11.56 -5.53
CA CYS A 8 -2.00 -12.63 -4.56
C CYS A 8 -1.09 -12.26 -3.40
N ILE A 9 -1.50 -12.65 -2.20
CA ILE A 9 -0.74 -12.43 -0.97
C ILE A 9 -0.19 -13.78 -0.51
N VAL A 10 1.11 -13.84 -0.27
CA VAL A 10 1.76 -15.01 0.32
C VAL A 10 1.32 -15.14 1.78
N LYS A 11 0.77 -16.30 2.15
CA LYS A 11 0.31 -16.61 3.52
C LYS A 11 1.23 -17.54 4.28
N ALA A 12 2.26 -18.10 3.63
CA ALA A 12 3.27 -18.92 4.30
C ALA A 12 4.01 -18.13 5.38
N ASN A 13 4.29 -18.77 6.52
CA ASN A 13 5.07 -18.23 7.62
C ASN A 13 6.18 -19.25 7.96
N PRO A 14 7.46 -18.86 8.03
CA PRO A 14 8.01 -17.51 7.81
C PRO A 14 8.13 -17.12 6.33
N SER A 15 8.29 -18.09 5.44
CA SER A 15 8.47 -17.86 4.01
C SER A 15 8.00 -19.03 3.15
N LEU A 16 7.82 -18.75 1.86
CA LEU A 16 7.43 -19.68 0.81
C LEU A 16 8.60 -19.84 -0.18
N ASN A 17 9.02 -21.08 -0.45
CA ASN A 17 10.06 -21.34 -1.42
C ASN A 17 9.60 -21.02 -2.86
N VAL A 18 10.47 -20.34 -3.61
CA VAL A 18 10.35 -20.14 -5.05
C VAL A 18 11.28 -21.13 -5.74
N ARG A 19 10.75 -21.86 -6.71
CA ARG A 19 11.43 -22.94 -7.44
C ARG A 19 11.54 -22.62 -8.92
N ASN A 20 12.51 -23.23 -9.60
CA ASN A 20 12.74 -22.99 -11.03
C ASN A 20 11.73 -23.69 -11.96
N ALA A 21 10.91 -24.60 -11.44
CA ALA A 21 9.86 -25.29 -12.18
C ALA A 21 8.65 -25.59 -11.27
N ALA A 22 7.51 -25.92 -11.89
CA ALA A 22 6.27 -26.30 -11.21
C ALA A 22 6.34 -27.72 -10.60
N SER A 23 7.28 -27.94 -9.68
CA SER A 23 7.50 -29.23 -9.03
C SER A 23 8.03 -29.06 -7.60
N ALA A 24 7.62 -29.95 -6.69
CA ALA A 24 8.11 -29.98 -5.32
C ALA A 24 9.59 -30.40 -5.20
N THR A 25 10.13 -31.08 -6.21
CA THR A 25 11.53 -31.51 -6.28
C THR A 25 12.43 -30.55 -7.07
N ALA A 26 11.83 -29.54 -7.72
CA ALA A 26 12.58 -28.54 -8.48
C ALA A 26 13.51 -27.69 -7.59
N ARG A 27 14.63 -27.24 -8.14
CA ARG A 27 15.63 -26.43 -7.43
C ARG A 27 15.01 -25.16 -6.86
N ILE A 28 15.28 -24.88 -5.58
CA ILE A 28 14.89 -23.63 -4.93
C ILE A 28 15.79 -22.51 -5.47
N VAL A 29 15.19 -21.42 -5.91
CA VAL A 29 15.86 -20.24 -6.50
C VAL A 29 15.60 -18.95 -5.71
N GLY A 30 14.82 -19.03 -4.63
CA GLY A 30 14.55 -17.90 -3.75
C GLY A 30 13.44 -18.19 -2.75
N SER A 31 13.01 -17.16 -2.03
CA SER A 31 11.94 -17.22 -1.05
C SER A 31 11.03 -15.99 -1.14
N LEU A 32 9.75 -16.16 -0.78
CA LEU A 32 8.77 -15.10 -0.62
C LEU A 32 8.34 -15.09 0.84
N TYR A 33 8.51 -13.96 1.54
CA TYR A 33 8.11 -13.84 2.94
C TYR A 33 6.59 -13.75 3.11
N GLN A 34 6.13 -14.01 4.33
CA GLN A 34 4.73 -13.81 4.68
C GLN A 34 4.28 -12.40 4.30
N GLY A 35 3.19 -12.34 3.54
CA GLY A 35 2.59 -11.09 3.14
C GLY A 35 3.20 -10.46 1.89
N THR A 36 4.22 -11.04 1.27
CA THR A 36 4.70 -10.59 -0.04
C THR A 36 3.57 -10.68 -1.07
N THR A 37 3.38 -9.60 -1.82
CA THR A 37 2.45 -9.55 -2.95
C THR A 37 3.11 -10.16 -4.18
N VAL A 38 2.42 -11.06 -4.87
CA VAL A 38 2.85 -11.72 -6.11
C VAL A 38 1.69 -11.84 -7.09
N SER A 39 2.01 -11.93 -8.37
CA SER A 39 1.06 -12.33 -9.41
C SER A 39 1.04 -13.85 -9.57
N CYS A 40 -0.14 -14.42 -9.77
CA CYS A 40 -0.29 -15.78 -10.25
C CYS A 40 -0.56 -15.79 -11.75
N LEU A 41 0.52 -15.80 -12.52
CA LEU A 41 0.50 -15.73 -13.98
C LEU A 41 -0.05 -17.01 -14.61
N GLN A 42 0.17 -18.15 -13.96
CA GLN A 42 -0.25 -19.47 -14.42
C GLN A 42 -0.32 -20.44 -13.24
N LYS A 43 -1.23 -21.42 -13.29
CA LYS A 43 -1.22 -22.57 -12.37
C LYS A 43 -0.82 -23.85 -13.10
N GLN A 44 0.06 -24.63 -12.49
CA GLN A 44 0.51 -25.94 -12.98
C GLN A 44 0.97 -26.78 -11.79
N ASN A 45 0.57 -28.06 -11.70
CA ASN A 45 1.01 -29.00 -10.65
C ASN A 45 0.89 -28.47 -9.20
N ASN A 46 -0.17 -27.74 -8.87
CA ASN A 46 -0.35 -27.03 -7.58
C ASN A 46 0.66 -25.90 -7.30
N PHE A 47 1.44 -25.50 -8.30
CA PHE A 47 2.27 -24.30 -8.27
C PHE A 47 1.60 -23.15 -9.02
N CYS A 48 1.98 -21.97 -8.60
CA CYS A 48 1.64 -20.70 -9.18
C CYS A 48 2.92 -20.08 -9.76
N ARG A 49 2.90 -19.67 -11.02
CA ARG A 49 4.02 -18.97 -11.66
C ARG A 49 4.01 -17.51 -11.21
N VAL A 50 5.03 -17.15 -10.45
CA VAL A 50 5.23 -15.82 -9.84
C VAL A 50 6.29 -14.98 -10.58
N GLY A 51 6.77 -15.47 -11.72
CA GLY A 51 7.73 -14.80 -12.60
C GLY A 51 8.33 -15.77 -13.63
N THR A 52 9.25 -15.30 -14.48
CA THR A 52 9.95 -16.14 -15.46
C THR A 52 10.72 -17.25 -14.76
N ASN A 53 10.38 -18.51 -15.04
CA ASN A 53 10.94 -19.70 -14.38
C ASN A 53 10.95 -19.59 -12.84
N LYS A 54 9.92 -18.96 -12.26
CA LYS A 54 9.74 -18.83 -10.81
C LYS A 54 8.36 -19.33 -10.41
N TRP A 55 8.34 -20.38 -9.62
CA TRP A 55 7.13 -21.11 -9.23
C TRP A 55 7.06 -21.26 -7.72
N ALA A 56 5.89 -21.01 -7.14
CA ALA A 56 5.67 -21.14 -5.70
C ALA A 56 4.36 -21.90 -5.43
N LEU A 57 4.29 -22.65 -4.32
CA LEU A 57 3.12 -23.49 -4.03
C LEU A 57 1.85 -22.65 -3.92
N ALA A 58 0.88 -22.93 -4.79
CA ALA A 58 -0.35 -22.14 -4.93
C ALA A 58 -1.18 -22.14 -3.63
N LYS A 59 -1.11 -23.21 -2.82
CA LYS A 59 -1.82 -23.29 -1.52
C LYS A 59 -1.43 -22.18 -0.54
N TYR A 60 -0.24 -21.61 -0.67
CA TYR A 60 0.26 -20.52 0.17
C TYR A 60 0.14 -19.16 -0.51
N ILE A 61 -0.44 -19.10 -1.69
CA ILE A 61 -0.63 -17.90 -2.47
C ILE A 61 -2.12 -17.63 -2.51
N ASN A 62 -2.58 -16.75 -1.62
CA ASN A 62 -3.97 -16.37 -1.57
C ASN A 62 -4.22 -15.26 -2.58
N CYS A 63 -4.69 -15.65 -3.76
CA CYS A 63 -5.08 -14.72 -4.81
C CYS A 63 -6.46 -14.16 -4.51
N ALA A 64 -6.61 -12.83 -4.61
CA ALA A 64 -7.91 -12.26 -4.83
C ALA A 64 -8.44 -12.86 -6.15
N THR A 65 -9.42 -13.75 -6.06
CA THR A 65 -10.13 -14.31 -7.21
C THR A 65 -11.10 -13.30 -7.81
N GLY A 66 -11.37 -12.21 -7.08
CA GLY A 66 -12.05 -11.04 -7.58
C GLY A 66 -11.06 -9.91 -7.85
N LYS A 67 -11.40 -9.10 -8.87
CA LYS A 67 -10.95 -7.72 -9.03
C LYS A 67 -10.99 -6.99 -7.68
N SER A 68 -10.24 -5.90 -7.53
CA SER A 68 -10.22 -5.01 -6.37
C SER A 68 -11.60 -4.60 -5.80
N ASN A 69 -12.69 -4.81 -6.55
CA ASN A 69 -14.09 -4.78 -6.13
C ASN A 69 -14.34 -5.36 -4.72
N GLY A 70 -13.65 -6.44 -4.33
CA GLY A 70 -13.82 -7.06 -3.00
C GLY A 70 -13.34 -6.19 -1.83
N PHE A 71 -12.50 -5.19 -2.07
CA PHE A 71 -11.98 -4.29 -1.03
C PHE A 71 -12.88 -3.11 -0.74
N ASP A 72 -13.84 -2.80 -1.63
CA ASP A 72 -14.64 -1.58 -1.53
C ASP A 72 -15.56 -1.57 -0.29
N ASN A 73 -16.19 -2.71 0.00
CA ASN A 73 -17.13 -2.84 1.12
C ASN A 73 -16.54 -3.55 2.34
N LYS A 74 -15.34 -4.13 2.22
CA LYS A 74 -14.69 -4.91 3.29
C LYS A 74 -13.56 -4.09 3.94
N PRO A 75 -13.75 -3.51 5.13
CA PRO A 75 -12.64 -2.86 5.83
C PRO A 75 -11.51 -3.86 6.14
N PRO A 76 -10.26 -3.41 6.27
CA PRO A 76 -9.19 -4.25 6.80
C PRO A 76 -9.52 -4.67 8.24
N ALA A 77 -8.96 -5.80 8.68
CA ALA A 77 -9.19 -6.26 10.06
C ALA A 77 -8.71 -5.23 11.08
N SER A 78 -9.36 -5.16 12.25
CA SER A 78 -8.96 -4.31 13.38
C SER A 78 -7.73 -4.84 14.11
N ASP A 79 -6.68 -5.21 13.36
CA ASP A 79 -5.41 -5.71 13.90
C ASP A 79 -4.38 -4.57 13.97
N TYR A 80 -4.15 -4.07 15.18
CA TYR A 80 -3.23 -2.97 15.44
C TYR A 80 -1.84 -3.42 15.92
N THR A 81 -1.51 -4.71 15.77
CA THR A 81 -0.20 -5.28 16.12
C THR A 81 0.89 -4.55 15.36
N ARG A 82 1.88 -4.01 16.09
CA ARG A 82 3.02 -3.29 15.49
C ARG A 82 4.06 -4.28 14.99
N LYS A 83 4.61 -4.00 13.80
CA LYS A 83 5.64 -4.82 13.15
C LYS A 83 6.63 -3.90 12.46
N ILE A 84 7.90 -4.29 12.45
CA ILE A 84 8.85 -3.76 11.48
C ILE A 84 8.53 -4.44 10.15
N TRP A 85 8.14 -3.67 9.15
CA TRP A 85 7.80 -4.18 7.83
C TRP A 85 8.41 -3.27 6.76
N ARG A 86 9.26 -3.84 5.90
CA ARG A 86 10.02 -3.12 4.86
C ARG A 86 10.79 -1.90 5.40
N GLY A 87 11.46 -2.08 6.54
CA GLY A 87 12.37 -1.09 7.13
C GLY A 87 11.72 0.00 7.97
N VAL A 88 10.39 -0.01 8.15
CA VAL A 88 9.68 0.94 9.01
C VAL A 88 8.70 0.25 9.94
N THR A 89 8.34 0.90 11.05
CA THR A 89 7.30 0.40 11.96
C THR A 89 5.91 0.75 11.42
N LEU A 90 5.03 -0.24 11.32
CA LEU A 90 3.62 -0.07 10.94
C LEU A 90 2.76 -1.01 11.79
N ASN A 91 1.45 -0.75 11.87
CA ASN A 91 0.51 -1.74 12.38
C ASN A 91 -0.01 -2.68 11.27
N GLN A 92 -0.49 -3.86 11.64
CA GLN A 92 -0.92 -4.89 10.69
C GLN A 92 -2.07 -4.44 9.78
N ARG A 93 -3.01 -3.65 10.30
CA ARG A 93 -4.09 -3.02 9.52
C ARG A 93 -3.54 -2.11 8.41
N THR A 94 -2.58 -1.25 8.72
CA THR A 94 -1.93 -0.35 7.76
C THR A 94 -1.18 -1.15 6.68
N ILE A 95 -0.47 -2.22 7.09
CA ILE A 95 0.20 -3.14 6.16
C ILE A 95 -0.81 -3.80 5.21
N GLU A 96 -1.97 -4.22 5.69
CA GLU A 96 -3.03 -4.79 4.84
C GLU A 96 -3.52 -3.77 3.80
N MET A 97 -3.76 -2.52 4.21
CA MET A 97 -4.19 -1.47 3.30
C MET A 97 -3.11 -1.15 2.25
N ILE A 98 -1.83 -1.11 2.63
CA ILE A 98 -0.74 -0.92 1.66
C ILE A 98 -0.73 -2.07 0.63
N LYS A 99 -0.92 -3.31 1.05
CA LYS A 99 -1.01 -4.44 0.10
C LYS A 99 -2.19 -4.30 -0.85
N ARG A 100 -3.34 -3.77 -0.39
CA ARG A 100 -4.46 -3.42 -1.27
C ARG A 100 -4.08 -2.31 -2.26
N ALA A 101 -3.27 -1.33 -1.86
CA ALA A 101 -2.75 -0.32 -2.78
C ALA A 101 -1.84 -0.94 -3.86
N GLU A 102 -1.00 -1.91 -3.51
CA GLU A 102 -0.17 -2.64 -4.49
C GLU A 102 -1.04 -3.39 -5.50
N VAL A 103 -2.15 -3.99 -5.07
CA VAL A 103 -3.14 -4.59 -5.96
C VAL A 103 -3.67 -3.57 -6.98
N TYR A 104 -4.08 -2.38 -6.52
CA TYR A 104 -4.54 -1.32 -7.43
C TYR A 104 -3.44 -0.85 -8.39
N MET A 105 -2.18 -0.80 -7.95
CA MET A 105 -1.05 -0.46 -8.84
C MET A 105 -0.93 -1.46 -9.98
N VAL A 106 -1.03 -2.75 -9.69
CA VAL A 106 -0.96 -3.79 -10.72
C VAL A 106 -2.14 -3.70 -11.69
N GLU A 107 -3.36 -3.50 -11.19
CA GLU A 107 -4.55 -3.27 -12.04
C GLU A 107 -4.42 -2.02 -12.93
N MET A 108 -3.65 -1.01 -12.50
CA MET A 108 -3.35 0.21 -13.27
C MET A 108 -2.09 0.08 -14.13
N GLY A 109 -1.68 -1.16 -14.46
CA GLY A 109 -0.58 -1.42 -15.40
C GLY A 109 0.81 -1.17 -14.81
N LYS A 110 0.98 -1.40 -13.51
CA LYS A 110 2.30 -1.41 -12.83
C LYS A 110 2.54 -2.81 -12.24
N PRO A 111 2.89 -3.81 -13.08
CA PRO A 111 3.12 -5.17 -12.61
C PRO A 111 4.26 -5.21 -11.58
N ASP A 112 4.13 -6.09 -10.60
CA ASP A 112 5.11 -6.34 -9.53
C ASP A 112 5.50 -5.10 -8.70
N PHE A 113 4.67 -4.05 -8.72
CA PHE A 113 4.93 -2.82 -7.99
C PHE A 113 4.89 -3.03 -6.48
N GLN A 114 5.91 -2.53 -5.78
CA GLN A 114 5.97 -2.51 -4.33
C GLN A 114 6.30 -1.12 -3.81
N PHE A 115 5.53 -0.67 -2.81
CA PHE A 115 5.81 0.59 -2.13
C PHE A 115 7.04 0.48 -1.22
N SER A 116 7.84 1.55 -1.19
CA SER A 116 8.99 1.76 -0.30
C SER A 116 8.75 2.96 0.61
N PHE A 117 9.21 2.91 1.87
CA PHE A 117 8.81 3.85 2.91
C PHE A 117 9.98 4.64 3.51
N SER A 118 9.92 5.97 3.44
CA SER A 118 10.87 6.86 4.09
C SER A 118 10.63 6.98 5.60
N GLN A 119 9.36 6.90 6.03
CA GLN A 119 8.97 6.98 7.43
C GLN A 119 7.72 6.13 7.69
N GLY A 120 7.67 5.48 8.86
CA GLY A 120 6.54 4.66 9.29
C GLY A 120 5.68 5.34 10.34
N SER A 121 4.70 4.57 10.82
CA SER A 121 3.91 4.89 12.01
C SER A 121 4.75 4.76 13.27
N TYR A 122 4.28 5.34 14.38
CA TYR A 122 4.93 5.29 15.68
C TYR A 122 6.40 5.74 15.64
N SER A 123 6.68 6.79 14.86
CA SER A 123 8.03 7.33 14.74
C SER A 123 8.01 8.84 14.98
N SER A 124 8.77 9.26 15.98
CA SER A 124 9.00 10.67 16.29
C SER A 124 10.31 11.11 15.64
N ARG A 125 10.25 11.53 14.37
CA ARG A 125 11.39 12.19 13.72
C ARG A 125 10.97 13.51 13.09
N VAL A 126 11.72 14.54 13.52
CA VAL A 126 11.94 15.92 13.03
C VAL A 126 10.83 17.01 13.15
N PRO A 127 11.22 18.26 13.47
CA PRO A 127 10.34 19.44 13.40
C PRO A 127 9.75 19.62 12.00
N GLY A 128 8.44 19.87 11.91
CA GLY A 128 7.75 20.21 10.67
C GLY A 128 6.76 19.15 10.15
N SER A 129 6.87 17.89 10.59
CA SER A 129 5.75 16.94 10.50
C SER A 129 4.96 17.07 11.78
N ALA A 130 3.71 17.50 11.71
CA ALA A 130 2.89 17.91 12.86
C ALA A 130 2.51 16.73 13.80
N ASN A 131 3.46 15.88 14.22
CA ASN A 131 3.25 14.70 15.06
C ASN A 131 2.25 13.70 14.46
N THR A 132 2.05 13.71 13.14
CA THR A 132 1.14 12.79 12.44
C THR A 132 1.63 11.34 12.52
N HIS A 133 2.94 11.13 12.66
CA HIS A 133 3.56 9.80 12.77
C HIS A 133 3.66 9.25 14.19
N ASP A 134 3.22 9.97 15.23
CA ASP A 134 3.30 9.51 16.62
C ASP A 134 2.39 8.29 16.91
N GLY A 135 1.36 8.11 16.08
CA GLY A 135 0.41 7.00 16.16
C GLY A 135 0.49 6.02 14.99
N GLY A 136 -0.52 5.16 14.90
CA GLY A 136 -0.74 4.23 13.79
C GLY A 136 -1.24 4.90 12.51
N GLY A 137 -1.20 4.19 11.40
CA GLY A 137 -1.85 4.59 10.15
C GLY A 137 -1.08 5.57 9.27
N ALA A 138 -0.18 6.39 9.81
CA ALA A 138 0.63 7.32 9.03
C ALA A 138 1.85 6.62 8.39
N VAL A 139 2.15 6.96 7.14
CA VAL A 139 3.30 6.45 6.39
C VAL A 139 3.76 7.46 5.34
N ASP A 140 5.07 7.63 5.20
CA ASP A 140 5.68 8.37 4.09
C ASP A 140 6.30 7.40 3.11
N ILE A 141 5.96 7.59 1.84
CA ILE A 141 6.30 6.70 0.74
C ILE A 141 7.32 7.40 -0.17
N ARG A 142 8.43 6.71 -0.46
CA ARG A 142 9.46 7.20 -1.38
C ARG A 142 8.90 7.26 -2.80
N THR A 143 9.04 8.42 -3.44
CA THR A 143 8.78 8.58 -4.89
C THR A 143 10.06 8.45 -5.72
N SER A 144 11.23 8.42 -5.09
CA SER A 144 12.52 8.20 -5.76
C SER A 144 12.64 6.82 -6.41
N VAL A 145 11.93 5.81 -5.91
CA VAL A 145 11.90 4.45 -6.50
C VAL A 145 11.28 4.42 -7.91
N VAL A 146 10.55 5.46 -8.29
CA VAL A 146 10.00 5.68 -9.64
C VAL A 146 10.64 6.90 -10.30
N ASN A 147 11.84 7.30 -9.87
CA ASN A 147 12.56 8.48 -10.33
C ASN A 147 11.73 9.78 -10.25
N ASN A 148 10.83 9.87 -9.27
CA ASN A 148 9.86 10.96 -9.12
C ASN A 148 8.99 11.21 -10.37
N ASN A 149 8.80 10.20 -11.22
CA ASN A 149 7.99 10.31 -12.42
C ASN A 149 6.54 10.72 -12.07
N LYS A 150 6.09 11.86 -12.61
CA LYS A 150 4.79 12.46 -12.28
C LYS A 150 3.63 11.48 -12.47
N GLN A 151 3.54 10.85 -13.63
CA GLN A 151 2.42 9.97 -13.98
C GLN A 151 2.38 8.73 -13.08
N VAL A 152 3.53 8.16 -12.74
CA VAL A 152 3.60 7.01 -11.82
C VAL A 152 3.25 7.43 -10.39
N VAL A 153 3.73 8.60 -9.92
CA VAL A 153 3.35 9.13 -8.60
C VAL A 153 1.84 9.43 -8.53
N ASP A 154 1.25 9.96 -9.59
CA ASP A 154 -0.21 10.14 -9.68
C ASP A 154 -0.94 8.80 -9.52
N THR A 155 -0.45 7.75 -10.20
CA THR A 155 -0.98 6.38 -10.08
C THR A 155 -0.85 5.84 -8.65
N MET A 156 0.28 6.10 -7.99
CA MET A 156 0.52 5.73 -6.59
C MET A 156 -0.46 6.41 -5.63
N VAL A 157 -0.70 7.72 -5.79
CA VAL A 157 -1.69 8.45 -4.96
C VAL A 157 -3.09 7.88 -5.16
N VAL A 158 -3.50 7.61 -6.41
CA VAL A 158 -4.79 6.98 -6.71
C VAL A 158 -4.91 5.59 -6.06
N ALA A 159 -3.87 4.76 -6.13
CA ALA A 159 -3.86 3.44 -5.51
C ALA A 159 -4.02 3.51 -3.98
N MET A 160 -3.32 4.45 -3.34
CA MET A 160 -3.42 4.68 -1.90
C MET A 160 -4.83 5.14 -1.50
N ARG A 161 -5.42 6.10 -2.24
CA ARG A 161 -6.79 6.56 -2.00
C ARG A 161 -7.81 5.42 -2.15
N LYS A 162 -7.71 4.65 -3.23
CA LYS A 162 -8.54 3.45 -3.46
C LYS A 162 -8.36 2.37 -2.39
N ALA A 163 -7.20 2.30 -1.72
CA ALA A 163 -6.98 1.38 -0.62
C ALA A 163 -7.52 1.89 0.74
N GLY A 164 -8.04 3.12 0.81
CA GLY A 164 -8.60 3.72 2.01
C GLY A 164 -7.66 4.66 2.76
N PHE A 165 -6.62 5.19 2.12
CA PHE A 165 -5.79 6.24 2.71
C PHE A 165 -6.29 7.63 2.33
N ALA A 166 -6.20 8.56 3.28
CA ALA A 166 -6.07 9.97 2.97
C ALA A 166 -4.61 10.18 2.50
N ALA A 167 -4.41 10.46 1.22
CA ALA A 167 -3.07 10.46 0.62
C ALA A 167 -2.84 11.67 -0.30
N TRP A 168 -1.63 12.22 -0.24
CA TRP A 168 -1.17 13.36 -1.01
C TRP A 168 0.28 13.19 -1.43
N SER A 169 0.62 13.68 -2.62
CA SER A 169 2.00 13.95 -3.00
C SER A 169 2.49 15.23 -2.29
N ARG A 170 3.79 15.25 -1.97
CA ARG A 170 4.52 16.35 -1.34
C ARG A 170 5.72 16.73 -2.20
N GLY A 171 6.08 18.01 -2.24
CA GLY A 171 7.23 18.52 -2.98
C GLY A 171 7.04 18.62 -4.49
N ARG A 172 5.80 18.46 -4.98
CA ARG A 172 5.43 18.59 -6.40
C ARG A 172 4.75 19.90 -6.75
N VAL A 173 4.32 20.65 -5.74
CA VAL A 173 3.81 22.02 -5.82
C VAL A 173 4.68 22.91 -4.94
N ALA A 174 4.43 24.22 -4.94
CA ALA A 174 5.03 25.13 -3.97
C ALA A 174 4.53 24.78 -2.55
N ASP A 175 5.24 23.88 -1.89
CA ASP A 175 5.04 23.48 -0.50
C ASP A 175 6.40 23.41 0.24
N THR A 176 6.37 23.03 1.51
CA THR A 176 7.56 22.95 2.37
C THR A 176 8.45 21.73 2.09
N PHE A 177 8.11 20.90 1.09
CA PHE A 177 8.73 19.60 0.84
C PHE A 177 9.43 19.52 -0.53
N GLN A 178 9.73 20.64 -1.18
CA GLN A 178 10.38 20.67 -2.51
C GLN A 178 11.68 19.85 -2.58
N ASN A 179 12.44 19.81 -1.48
CA ASN A 179 13.69 19.05 -1.34
C ASN A 179 13.51 17.63 -0.78
N ASN A 180 12.27 17.23 -0.46
CA ASN A 180 11.93 15.92 0.09
C ASN A 180 10.62 15.42 -0.54
N LYS A 181 10.68 15.05 -1.82
CA LYS A 181 9.52 14.52 -2.55
C LYS A 181 9.13 13.14 -2.01
N HIS A 182 7.89 13.02 -1.58
CA HIS A 182 7.31 11.78 -1.06
C HIS A 182 5.78 11.82 -1.21
N ILE A 183 5.12 10.70 -0.95
CA ILE A 183 3.67 10.67 -0.72
C ILE A 183 3.46 10.53 0.79
N HIS A 184 2.70 11.45 1.38
CA HIS A 184 2.22 11.33 2.75
C HIS A 184 0.84 10.69 2.75
N ALA A 185 0.65 9.63 3.53
CA ALA A 185 -0.60 8.89 3.58
C ALA A 185 -1.01 8.50 5.01
N ILE A 186 -2.30 8.56 5.29
CA ILE A 186 -2.90 8.24 6.60
C ILE A 186 -4.05 7.26 6.40
N ALA A 187 -3.96 6.10 7.07
CA ALA A 187 -4.98 5.06 7.01
C ALA A 187 -6.28 5.55 7.64
N ILE A 188 -7.33 5.73 6.82
CA ILE A 188 -8.64 6.16 7.31
C ILE A 188 -9.20 5.09 8.26
N GLY A 189 -9.72 5.54 9.41
CA GLY A 189 -10.29 4.66 10.43
C GLY A 189 -9.27 3.93 11.31
N ASP A 190 -7.99 4.27 11.25
CA ASP A 190 -7.03 3.73 12.19
C ASP A 190 -7.22 4.36 13.58
N VAL A 191 -7.73 3.57 14.54
CA VAL A 191 -8.05 4.08 15.88
C VAL A 191 -6.79 4.49 16.67
N ARG A 192 -5.62 3.95 16.30
CA ARG A 192 -4.33 4.26 16.91
C ARG A 192 -3.66 5.48 16.27
N ALA A 193 -4.26 6.10 15.25
CA ALA A 193 -3.72 7.33 14.66
C ALA A 193 -3.62 8.46 15.69
N SER A 194 -2.57 9.28 15.55
CA SER A 194 -2.39 10.46 16.40
C SER A 194 -3.50 11.48 16.15
N ALA A 195 -3.71 12.41 17.09
CA ALA A 195 -4.69 13.48 16.94
C ALA A 195 -4.44 14.31 15.66
N ALA A 196 -3.17 14.62 15.39
CA ALA A 196 -2.79 15.34 14.18
C ALA A 196 -3.08 14.56 12.90
N ALA A 197 -2.83 13.25 12.89
CA ALA A 197 -3.17 12.40 11.74
C ALA A 197 -4.68 12.37 11.49
N LYS A 198 -5.49 12.28 12.56
CA LYS A 198 -6.96 12.37 12.48
C LYS A 198 -7.42 13.72 11.92
N ASN A 199 -6.77 14.83 12.32
CA ASN A 199 -7.05 16.15 11.78
C ASN A 199 -6.75 16.23 10.27
N GLN A 200 -5.64 15.64 9.81
CA GLN A 200 -5.34 15.57 8.37
C GLN A 200 -6.35 14.70 7.60
N VAL A 201 -6.85 13.61 8.18
CA VAL A 201 -7.96 12.84 7.59
C VAL A 201 -9.22 13.70 7.44
N ALA A 202 -9.53 14.55 8.43
CA ALA A 202 -10.64 15.50 8.31
C ALA A 202 -10.39 16.56 7.22
N SER A 203 -9.15 17.04 7.07
CA SER A 203 -8.74 17.89 5.93
C SER A 203 -8.94 17.21 4.58
N PHE A 204 -8.56 15.94 4.47
CA PHE A 204 -8.77 15.14 3.25
C PHE A 204 -10.26 15.08 2.87
N LYS A 205 -11.15 14.84 3.84
CA LYS A 205 -12.62 14.86 3.62
C LYS A 205 -13.05 16.18 2.96
N ARG A 206 -12.55 17.30 3.48
CA ARG A 206 -12.84 18.66 2.98
C ARG A 206 -12.10 19.01 1.67
N GLY A 207 -11.29 18.11 1.12
CA GLY A 207 -10.51 18.37 -0.08
C GLY A 207 -9.32 19.31 0.13
N ARG A 208 -8.76 19.28 1.33
CA ARG A 208 -7.63 20.11 1.74
C ARG A 208 -6.35 19.28 1.88
N ASN A 209 -5.21 19.95 1.98
CA ASN A 209 -3.89 19.35 1.99
C ASN A 209 -3.42 18.88 3.38
N GLY A 210 -4.10 19.28 4.46
CA GLY A 210 -3.76 18.92 5.83
C GLY A 210 -2.47 19.58 6.38
N LEU A 211 -1.90 20.54 5.67
CA LEU A 211 -0.74 21.32 6.12
C LEU A 211 -1.19 22.58 6.87
N LYS A 212 -0.23 23.34 7.42
CA LYS A 212 -0.52 24.66 8.00
C LYS A 212 -1.24 25.53 6.96
N GLY A 213 -2.36 26.15 7.36
CA GLY A 213 -3.23 26.94 6.47
C GLY A 213 -4.27 26.11 5.71
N ASP A 214 -4.22 24.77 5.78
CA ASP A 214 -5.20 23.82 5.23
C ASP A 214 -5.62 24.14 3.79
N GLY A 215 -4.65 24.48 2.94
CA GLY A 215 -4.89 24.84 1.54
C GLY A 215 -5.53 23.72 0.72
N PRO A 216 -5.96 23.97 -0.53
CA PRO A 216 -6.52 22.94 -1.39
C PRO A 216 -5.60 21.72 -1.54
N ASP A 217 -6.19 20.53 -1.65
CA ASP A 217 -5.48 19.29 -1.99
C ASP A 217 -4.71 19.47 -3.31
N PRO A 218 -3.36 19.38 -3.31
CA PRO A 218 -2.56 19.56 -4.53
C PRO A 218 -2.86 18.51 -5.60
N ASP A 219 -3.42 17.36 -5.21
CA ASP A 219 -3.78 16.26 -6.10
C ASP A 219 -5.31 16.15 -6.28
N ALA A 220 -6.04 17.25 -6.13
CA ALA A 220 -7.51 17.26 -6.30
C ALA A 220 -7.93 16.76 -7.69
N TYR A 221 -7.12 17.00 -8.72
CA TYR A 221 -7.37 16.55 -10.10
C TYR A 221 -7.36 15.02 -10.25
N LEU A 222 -6.78 14.28 -9.30
CA LEU A 222 -6.82 12.81 -9.27
C LEU A 222 -8.12 12.25 -8.69
N GLY A 223 -8.96 13.12 -8.11
CA GLY A 223 -10.15 12.73 -7.37
C GLY A 223 -9.84 12.09 -6.00
N ARG A 224 -10.83 12.01 -5.13
CA ARG A 224 -10.71 11.47 -3.76
C ARG A 224 -11.41 10.12 -3.59
N ALA A 225 -11.33 9.28 -4.62
CA ALA A 225 -11.99 7.97 -4.61
C ALA A 225 -11.44 7.09 -3.48
N THR A 226 -12.29 6.78 -2.51
CA THR A 226 -12.01 5.90 -1.38
C THR A 226 -13.03 4.75 -1.34
N PRO A 227 -12.69 3.60 -0.72
CA PRO A 227 -13.64 2.52 -0.51
C PRO A 227 -14.91 2.97 0.20
N THR A 228 -16.04 2.35 -0.12
CA THR A 228 -17.33 2.62 0.56
C THR A 228 -17.22 2.46 2.08
N TRP A 229 -16.46 1.49 2.59
CA TRP A 229 -16.23 1.38 4.04
C TRP A 229 -15.46 2.57 4.63
N ALA A 230 -14.52 3.15 3.89
CA ALA A 230 -13.72 4.28 4.35
C ALA A 230 -14.53 5.59 4.30
N LYS A 231 -15.37 5.76 3.26
CA LYS A 231 -16.30 6.89 3.14
C LYS A 231 -17.21 7.03 4.36
N ARG A 232 -17.72 5.90 4.89
CA ARG A 232 -18.55 5.91 6.11
C ARG A 232 -17.82 6.44 7.35
N LEU A 233 -16.49 6.27 7.41
CA LEU A 233 -15.65 6.77 8.51
C LEU A 233 -15.18 8.21 8.28
N LEU A 234 -15.32 8.71 7.06
CA LEU A 234 -15.21 10.13 6.77
C LEU A 234 -16.54 10.85 7.06
N GLY A 235 -17.66 10.15 7.20
CA GLY A 235 -19.02 10.69 7.41
C GLY A 235 -19.17 11.44 8.72
#